data_AF-A0A6A4R904-F1
#
_entry.id   AF-A0A6A4R904-F1
#
_cell.length_a   1.000
_cell.length_b   1.000
_cell.length_c   1.000
_cell.angle_alpha   90.00
_cell.angle_beta   90.00
_cell.angle_gamma   90.00
#
_symmetry.space_group_name_H-M   'P 1'
#
loop_
_entity.id
_entity.type
_entity.pdbx_description
1 polymer ?
#
loop_
_entity_poly.entity_id
_entity_poly.type
_entity_poly.pdbx_seq_one_letter_code
_entity_poly.pdbx_strand_id
1 'polypeptide(L)'
;MGASQNLLEIVAAAQADAKTAENRIADILKQIDGQHGSDSQSEDLCAVTVSLEAAAVDIFTLFEARMQHHFRRGPFSRKLKSLLLETGQADLAERVHQYYLAINVLKHGKGASYRELLNVPSALFVVRPADDIPVGEAHDAVGLVDVSVPGFFDGLTTTILEAYHFLENRQVS
;
A
#
# COMPACT_ATOMS: atom_id res chain seq x y z
N MET A 1 15.63 12.64 23.59
CA MET A 1 15.70 11.17 23.47
C MET A 1 14.30 10.71 23.10
N GLY A 2 13.99 10.65 21.80
CA GLY A 2 12.68 10.16 21.35
C GLY A 2 12.71 8.64 21.37
N ALA A 3 11.72 8.02 21.99
CA ALA A 3 11.60 6.57 22.04
C ALA A 3 11.77 5.98 20.63
N SER A 4 12.74 5.08 20.46
CA SER A 4 12.90 4.30 19.25
C SER A 4 11.68 3.36 19.13
N GLN A 5 10.55 3.89 18.64
CA GLN A 5 9.37 3.07 18.39
C GLN A 5 9.75 1.93 17.46
N ASN A 6 9.46 0.70 17.90
CA ASN A 6 9.73 -0.49 17.13
C ASN A 6 8.88 -0.46 15.86
N LEU A 7 9.36 -1.03 14.74
CA LEU A 7 8.60 -1.12 13.50
C LEU A 7 7.20 -1.71 13.71
N LEU A 8 7.09 -2.71 14.58
CA LEU A 8 5.82 -3.33 14.93
C LEU A 8 4.80 -2.33 15.50
N GLU A 9 5.23 -1.43 16.38
CA GLU A 9 4.37 -0.41 16.99
C GLU A 9 3.93 0.64 15.95
N ILE A 10 4.85 1.04 15.08
CA ILE A 10 4.55 2.01 14.01
C ILE A 10 3.57 1.41 12.99
N VAL A 11 3.76 0.14 12.62
CA VAL A 11 2.83 -0.57 11.73
C VAL A 11 1.45 -0.70 12.37
N ALA A 12 1.37 -1.04 13.66
CA ALA A 12 0.10 -1.14 14.37
C ALA A 12 -0.65 0.20 14.46
N ALA A 13 0.07 1.30 14.72
CA ALA A 13 -0.52 2.64 14.72
C ALA A 13 -1.03 3.03 13.32
N ALA A 14 -0.21 2.84 12.29
CA ALA A 14 -0.60 3.12 10.91
C ALA A 14 -1.82 2.29 10.48
N GLN A 15 -1.91 1.03 10.89
CA GLN A 15 -3.07 0.18 10.63
C GLN A 15 -4.35 0.70 11.30
N ALA A 16 -4.27 1.15 12.56
CA ALA A 16 -5.41 1.71 13.27
C ALA A 16 -5.91 3.02 12.64
N ASP A 17 -4.99 3.88 12.23
CA ASP A 17 -5.30 5.13 11.54
C ASP A 17 -5.93 4.86 10.17
N ALA A 18 -5.36 3.92 9.40
CA ALA A 18 -5.90 3.52 8.11
C ALA A 18 -7.32 2.95 8.23
N LYS A 19 -7.57 2.10 9.22
CA LYS A 19 -8.92 1.56 9.49
C LYS A 19 -9.94 2.65 9.80
N THR A 20 -9.51 3.70 10.50
CA THR A 20 -10.35 4.88 10.77
C THR A 20 -10.67 5.63 9.48
N ALA A 21 -9.69 5.79 8.60
CA ALA A 21 -9.87 6.40 7.30
C ALA A 21 -10.77 5.56 6.37
N GLU A 22 -10.59 4.24 6.29
CA GLU A 22 -11.44 3.32 5.53
C GLU A 22 -12.91 3.40 5.99
N ASN A 23 -13.15 3.43 7.31
CA ASN A 23 -14.50 3.62 7.86
C ASN A 23 -15.09 4.98 7.44
N ARG A 24 -14.30 6.06 7.49
CA ARG A 24 -14.73 7.40 7.07
C ARG A 24 -15.08 7.44 5.58
N ILE A 25 -14.28 6.79 4.73
CA ILE A 25 -14.57 6.66 3.30
C ILE A 25 -15.89 5.93 3.09
N ALA A 26 -16.09 4.78 3.77
CA ALA A 26 -17.33 4.02 3.66
C ALA A 26 -18.56 4.83 4.08
N ASP A 27 -18.44 5.67 5.11
CA ASP A 27 -19.54 6.53 5.56
C ASP A 27 -19.82 7.69 4.60
N ILE A 28 -18.79 8.31 4.01
CA ILE A 28 -18.95 9.33 2.97
C ILE A 28 -19.65 8.72 1.73
N LEU A 29 -19.21 7.55 1.26
CA LEU A 29 -19.80 6.88 0.10
C LEU A 29 -21.28 6.53 0.32
N LYS A 30 -21.66 6.03 1.50
CA LYS A 30 -23.07 5.78 1.85
C LYS A 30 -23.94 7.04 1.80
N GLN A 31 -23.38 8.20 2.14
CA GLN A 31 -24.10 9.48 2.11
C GLN A 31 -24.27 9.99 0.67
N ILE A 32 -23.26 9.77 -0.19
CA ILE A 32 -23.32 10.11 -1.62
C ILE A 32 -24.33 9.24 -2.36
N ASP A 33 -24.43 7.94 -2.07
CA ASP A 33 -25.45 7.07 -2.71
C ASP A 33 -26.90 7.47 -2.38
N GLY A 34 -27.11 8.27 -1.32
CA GLY A 34 -28.42 8.75 -0.89
C GLY A 34 -28.83 10.14 -1.39
N GLN A 35 -27.91 10.94 -1.98
CA GLN A 35 -28.13 12.33 -2.42
C GLN A 35 -27.27 12.66 -3.65
N HIS A 36 -27.57 13.74 -4.39
CA HIS A 36 -26.58 14.26 -5.36
C HIS A 36 -25.37 14.75 -4.54
N GLY A 37 -24.26 14.00 -4.55
CA GLY A 37 -23.08 14.27 -3.73
C GLY A 37 -22.68 15.75 -3.80
N SER A 38 -22.45 16.37 -2.64
CA SER A 38 -22.02 17.76 -2.59
C SER A 38 -20.52 17.87 -2.88
N ASP A 39 -20.08 18.99 -3.43
CA ASP A 39 -18.66 19.25 -3.70
C ASP A 39 -17.78 19.03 -2.45
N SER A 40 -18.29 19.39 -1.27
CA SER A 40 -17.61 19.18 0.02
C SER A 40 -17.41 17.71 0.38
N GLN A 41 -18.33 16.80 0.01
CA GLN A 41 -18.19 15.37 0.28
C GLN A 41 -17.15 14.74 -0.64
N SER A 42 -17.08 15.20 -1.89
CA SER A 42 -16.07 14.77 -2.86
C SER A 42 -14.66 15.24 -2.45
N GLU A 43 -14.54 16.49 -1.97
CA GLU A 43 -13.29 17.03 -1.42
C GLU A 43 -12.82 16.23 -0.18
N ASP A 44 -13.74 15.95 0.74
CA ASP A 44 -13.45 15.13 1.93
C ASP A 44 -13.01 13.72 1.55
N LEU A 45 -13.69 13.07 0.61
CA LEU A 45 -13.32 11.75 0.11
C LEU A 45 -11.91 11.75 -0.49
N CYS A 46 -11.61 12.74 -1.34
CA CYS A 46 -10.29 12.91 -1.95
C CYS A 46 -9.20 13.11 -0.87
N ALA A 47 -9.44 13.99 0.11
CA ALA A 47 -8.48 14.25 1.18
C ALA A 47 -8.18 12.99 2.01
N VAL A 48 -9.21 12.20 2.34
CA VAL A 48 -9.02 10.95 3.11
C VAL A 48 -8.27 9.90 2.28
N THR A 49 -8.60 9.75 0.98
CA THR A 49 -7.89 8.81 0.10
C THR A 49 -6.42 9.20 -0.09
N VAL A 50 -6.12 10.48 -0.34
CA VAL A 50 -4.72 10.97 -0.45
C VAL A 50 -3.95 10.71 0.85
N SER A 51 -4.59 10.87 2.00
CA SER A 51 -3.96 10.54 3.29
C SER A 51 -3.65 9.04 3.42
N LEU A 52 -4.51 8.16 2.91
CA LEU A 52 -4.25 6.70 2.88
C LEU A 52 -3.11 6.35 1.92
N GLU A 53 -3.06 6.97 0.74
CA GLU A 53 -1.97 6.78 -0.22
C GLU A 53 -0.62 7.16 0.41
N ALA A 54 -0.56 8.32 1.05
CA ALA A 54 0.62 8.79 1.76
C ALA A 54 1.04 7.83 2.89
N ALA A 55 0.09 7.40 3.73
CA ALA A 55 0.36 6.45 4.80
C ALA A 55 0.91 5.11 4.29
N ALA A 56 0.40 4.61 3.16
CA ALA A 56 0.86 3.38 2.53
C ALA A 56 2.31 3.52 2.02
N VAL A 57 2.62 4.65 1.38
CA VAL A 57 3.99 4.98 0.92
C VAL A 57 4.95 5.08 2.09
N ASP A 58 4.56 5.77 3.16
CA ASP A 58 5.40 6.01 4.33
C ASP A 58 5.73 4.70 5.06
N ILE A 59 4.71 3.86 5.34
CA ILE A 59 4.94 2.64 6.12
C ILE A 59 5.80 1.63 5.35
N PHE A 60 5.61 1.51 4.03
CA PHE A 60 6.43 0.63 3.21
C PHE A 60 7.86 1.16 3.07
N THR A 61 8.03 2.46 2.85
CA THR A 61 9.36 3.10 2.77
C THR A 61 10.13 2.93 4.09
N LEU A 62 9.45 3.08 5.22
CA LEU A 62 10.03 2.84 6.54
C LEU A 62 10.45 1.38 6.74
N PHE A 63 9.61 0.44 6.32
CA PHE A 63 9.94 -0.98 6.33
C PHE A 63 11.19 -1.28 5.49
N GLU A 64 11.26 -0.78 4.25
CA GLU A 64 12.44 -0.95 3.39
C GLU A 64 13.69 -0.39 4.08
N ALA A 65 13.63 0.83 4.61
CA ALA A 65 14.76 1.48 5.25
C ALA A 65 15.26 0.71 6.48
N ARG A 66 14.35 0.20 7.32
CA ARG A 66 14.72 -0.58 8.50
C ARG A 66 15.29 -1.94 8.14
N MET A 67 14.74 -2.61 7.13
CA MET A 67 15.13 -3.97 6.78
C MET A 67 16.27 -4.04 5.74
N GLN A 68 16.67 -2.91 5.15
CA GLN A 68 17.72 -2.85 4.13
C GLN A 68 19.04 -3.48 4.58
N HIS A 69 19.36 -3.44 5.88
CA HIS A 69 20.60 -3.97 6.43
C HIS A 69 20.75 -5.50 6.28
N HIS A 70 19.66 -6.24 6.05
CA HIS A 70 19.72 -7.68 5.72
C HIS A 70 20.33 -7.97 4.35
N PHE A 71 20.48 -6.94 3.50
CA PHE A 71 21.04 -7.08 2.16
C PHE A 71 22.26 -6.18 1.99
N ARG A 72 23.39 -6.75 1.55
CA ARG A 72 24.64 -5.98 1.37
C ARG A 72 24.50 -4.83 0.36
N ARG A 73 23.81 -5.06 -0.77
CA ARG A 73 23.65 -4.10 -1.89
C ARG A 73 22.39 -4.41 -2.72
N GLY A 74 21.91 -3.38 -3.40
CA GLY A 74 20.84 -3.48 -4.40
C GLY A 74 19.45 -3.14 -3.85
N PRO A 75 18.45 -3.07 -4.74
CA PRO A 75 17.09 -2.68 -4.38
C PRO A 75 16.45 -3.70 -3.45
N PHE A 76 16.01 -3.24 -2.27
CA PHE A 76 15.43 -4.05 -1.19
C PHE A 76 14.36 -5.01 -1.70
N SER A 77 13.28 -4.50 -2.28
CA SER A 77 12.10 -5.30 -2.66
C SER A 77 12.43 -6.43 -3.65
N ARG A 78 13.34 -6.22 -4.60
CA ARG A 78 13.78 -7.29 -5.52
C ARG A 78 14.60 -8.36 -4.81
N LYS A 79 15.45 -7.96 -3.86
CA LYS A 79 16.26 -8.88 -3.06
C LYS A 79 15.39 -9.71 -2.12
N LEU A 80 14.44 -9.06 -1.45
CA LEU A 80 13.47 -9.73 -0.59
C LEU A 80 12.63 -10.74 -1.37
N LYS A 81 12.07 -10.36 -2.54
CA LYS A 81 11.34 -11.29 -3.40
C LYS A 81 12.16 -12.53 -3.76
N SER A 82 13.40 -12.32 -4.23
CA SER A 82 14.28 -13.42 -4.65
C SER A 82 14.56 -14.38 -3.49
N LEU A 83 14.88 -13.83 -2.32
CA LEU A 83 15.14 -14.60 -1.10
C LEU A 83 13.92 -15.39 -0.64
N LEU A 84 12.72 -14.80 -0.68
CA LEU A 84 11.48 -15.47 -0.32
C LEU A 84 11.20 -16.65 -1.27
N LEU A 85 11.42 -16.47 -2.57
CA LEU A 85 11.29 -17.56 -3.55
C LEU A 85 12.31 -18.68 -3.32
N GLU A 86 13.57 -18.34 -3.07
CA GLU A 86 14.65 -19.30 -2.78
C GLU A 86 14.36 -20.13 -1.52
N THR A 87 13.58 -19.60 -0.58
CA THR A 87 13.21 -20.25 0.67
C THR A 87 11.82 -20.90 0.64
N GLY A 88 11.17 -20.94 -0.53
CA GLY A 88 9.86 -21.57 -0.72
C GLY A 88 8.66 -20.73 -0.26
N GLN A 89 8.87 -19.48 0.14
CA GLN A 89 7.84 -18.53 0.58
C GLN A 89 7.20 -17.80 -0.62
N ALA A 90 6.67 -18.57 -1.59
CA ALA A 90 6.21 -18.02 -2.86
C ALA A 90 5.03 -17.04 -2.73
N ASP A 91 4.09 -17.32 -1.82
CA ASP A 91 2.95 -16.43 -1.54
C ASP A 91 3.42 -15.06 -1.01
N LEU A 92 4.26 -15.07 0.03
CA LEU A 92 4.81 -13.84 0.61
C LEU A 92 5.68 -13.07 -0.40
N ALA A 93 6.44 -13.79 -1.25
CA ALA A 93 7.23 -13.17 -2.31
C ALA A 93 6.36 -12.39 -3.29
N GLU A 94 5.22 -12.96 -3.67
CA GLU A 94 4.29 -12.34 -4.60
C GLU A 94 3.59 -11.14 -3.96
N ARG A 95 3.12 -11.26 -2.72
CA ARG A 95 2.52 -10.13 -2.00
C ARG A 95 3.47 -8.96 -1.81
N VAL A 96 4.71 -9.22 -1.36
CA VAL A 96 5.74 -8.19 -1.23
C VAL A 96 5.99 -7.49 -2.57
N HIS A 97 6.05 -8.25 -3.66
CA HIS A 97 6.30 -7.69 -4.99
C HIS A 97 5.15 -6.81 -5.47
N GLN A 98 3.91 -7.28 -5.35
CA GLN A 98 2.75 -6.50 -5.77
C GLN A 98 2.62 -5.20 -4.96
N TYR A 99 2.78 -5.25 -3.64
CA TYR A 99 2.79 -4.03 -2.82
C TYR A 99 3.94 -3.09 -3.18
N TYR A 100 5.16 -3.59 -3.43
CA TYR A 100 6.26 -2.77 -3.94
C TYR A 100 5.89 -2.04 -5.24
N LEU A 101 5.24 -2.74 -6.18
CA LEU A 101 4.80 -2.10 -7.41
C LEU A 101 3.73 -1.04 -7.14
N ALA A 102 2.73 -1.33 -6.31
CA ALA A 102 1.68 -0.36 -5.95
C ALA A 102 2.28 0.90 -5.32
N ILE A 103 3.16 0.76 -4.34
CA ILE A 103 3.82 1.89 -3.69
C ILE A 103 4.63 2.72 -4.69
N ASN A 104 5.32 2.09 -5.65
CA ASN A 104 6.00 2.83 -6.70
C ASN A 104 5.03 3.54 -7.66
N VAL A 105 3.85 2.99 -7.91
CA VAL A 105 2.81 3.66 -8.69
C VAL A 105 2.27 4.87 -7.94
N LEU A 106 2.00 4.75 -6.64
CA LEU A 106 1.60 5.90 -5.81
C LEU A 106 2.65 7.02 -5.84
N LYS A 107 3.94 6.66 -5.85
CA LYS A 107 5.06 7.62 -5.88
C LYS A 107 5.35 8.23 -7.25
N HIS A 108 5.15 7.47 -8.33
CA HIS A 108 5.70 7.81 -9.66
C HIS A 108 4.69 7.76 -10.80
N GLY A 109 3.45 7.36 -10.54
CA GLY A 109 2.38 7.26 -11.53
C GLY A 109 2.60 6.15 -12.56
N LYS A 110 2.40 6.49 -13.85
CA LYS A 110 2.33 5.57 -15.01
C LYS A 110 3.69 4.97 -15.46
N GLY A 111 4.61 4.76 -14.52
CA GLY A 111 5.96 4.26 -14.79
C GLY A 111 6.03 2.76 -15.07
N ALA A 112 7.24 2.19 -14.97
CA ALA A 112 7.46 0.75 -15.20
C ALA A 112 6.63 -0.14 -14.25
N SER A 113 6.49 0.27 -12.98
CA SER A 113 5.73 -0.49 -11.98
C SER A 113 4.24 -0.54 -12.29
N TYR A 114 3.68 0.54 -12.86
CA TYR A 114 2.28 0.57 -13.31
C TYR A 114 2.06 -0.40 -14.48
N ARG A 115 2.93 -0.36 -15.49
CA ARG A 115 2.86 -1.30 -16.62
C ARG A 115 3.01 -2.76 -16.18
N GLU A 116 3.85 -3.01 -15.18
CA GLU A 116 4.00 -4.36 -14.63
C GLU A 116 2.74 -4.81 -13.91
N LEU A 117 2.15 -3.96 -13.06
CA LEU A 117 0.89 -4.25 -12.35
C LEU A 117 -0.27 -4.61 -13.29
N LEU A 118 -0.41 -3.90 -14.41
CA LEU A 118 -1.45 -4.20 -15.40
C LEU A 118 -1.35 -5.62 -15.99
N ASN A 119 -0.17 -6.23 -15.95
CA ASN A 119 0.09 -7.56 -16.48
C ASN A 119 0.09 -8.65 -15.39
N VAL A 120 -0.17 -8.30 -14.13
CA VAL A 120 -0.25 -9.28 -13.04
C VAL A 120 -1.57 -10.07 -13.17
N PRO A 121 -1.53 -11.41 -13.33
CA PRO A 121 -2.74 -12.21 -13.57
C PRO A 121 -3.73 -12.23 -12.38
N SER A 122 -3.22 -12.07 -11.16
CA SER A 122 -3.98 -12.11 -9.91
C SER A 122 -3.55 -10.95 -9.02
N ALA A 123 -3.98 -9.74 -9.39
CA ALA A 123 -3.69 -8.54 -8.61
C ALA A 123 -4.44 -8.56 -7.27
N LEU A 124 -3.74 -8.21 -6.19
CA LEU A 124 -4.30 -8.15 -4.83
C LEU A 124 -5.27 -6.97 -4.63
N PHE A 125 -5.20 -5.98 -5.50
CA PHE A 125 -5.96 -4.74 -5.42
C PHE A 125 -6.30 -4.25 -6.82
N VAL A 126 -7.27 -3.35 -6.90
CA VAL A 126 -7.75 -2.80 -8.17
C VAL A 126 -6.73 -1.82 -8.71
N VAL A 127 -6.24 -2.08 -9.93
CA VAL A 127 -5.38 -1.19 -10.70
C VAL A 127 -6.21 -0.64 -11.85
N ARG A 128 -6.36 0.68 -11.91
CA ARG A 128 -7.19 1.33 -12.93
C ARG A 128 -6.37 1.62 -14.19
N PRO A 129 -6.83 1.20 -15.37
CA PRO A 129 -6.27 1.68 -16.61
C PRO A 129 -6.33 3.20 -16.67
N ALA A 130 -5.21 3.81 -17.02
CA ALA A 130 -5.00 5.23 -17.23
C ALA A 130 -6.03 5.89 -18.16
N ASP A 131 -6.62 5.11 -19.07
CA ASP A 131 -7.58 5.54 -20.08
C ASP A 131 -9.03 5.52 -19.54
N ASP A 132 -9.26 4.88 -18.39
CA ASP A 132 -10.56 4.75 -17.72
C ASP A 132 -10.77 5.81 -16.62
N ILE A 133 -9.82 6.74 -16.44
CA ILE A 133 -9.94 7.86 -15.50
C ILE A 133 -10.63 9.02 -16.24
N PRO A 134 -11.92 9.32 -15.96
CA PRO A 134 -12.62 10.40 -16.62
C PRO A 134 -11.97 11.74 -16.28
N VAL A 135 -11.52 12.47 -17.31
CA VAL A 135 -10.96 13.81 -17.14
C VAL A 135 -12.09 14.78 -16.78
N GLY A 136 -12.17 15.22 -15.52
CA GLY A 136 -12.89 16.43 -15.15
C GLY A 136 -14.23 16.31 -14.42
N GLU A 137 -14.51 15.22 -13.69
CA GLU A 137 -15.61 15.20 -12.71
C GLU A 137 -15.13 14.71 -11.35
N ALA A 138 -15.80 15.16 -10.28
CA ALA A 138 -15.42 15.06 -8.86
C ALA A 138 -15.20 13.63 -8.28
N HIS A 139 -15.04 12.63 -9.13
CA HIS A 139 -14.71 11.23 -8.83
C HIS A 139 -13.21 10.93 -9.02
N ASP A 140 -12.38 11.96 -9.24
CA ASP A 140 -10.90 11.91 -9.31
C ASP A 140 -10.21 11.56 -7.97
N ALA A 141 -10.98 11.19 -6.94
CA ALA A 141 -10.45 10.84 -5.62
C ALA A 141 -9.65 9.53 -5.59
N VAL A 142 -9.61 8.75 -6.69
CA VAL A 142 -8.94 7.45 -6.72
C VAL A 142 -7.83 7.43 -7.76
N GLY A 143 -6.59 7.28 -7.29
CA GLY A 143 -5.41 7.14 -8.12
C GLY A 143 -5.37 5.86 -8.96
N LEU A 144 -4.24 5.63 -9.63
CA LEU A 144 -4.02 4.44 -10.48
C LEU A 144 -4.10 3.11 -9.71
N VAL A 145 -3.92 3.16 -8.39
CA VAL A 145 -4.11 2.05 -7.46
C VAL A 145 -5.21 2.47 -6.49
N ASP A 146 -6.26 1.66 -6.39
CA ASP A 146 -7.35 1.94 -5.46
C ASP A 146 -6.94 1.50 -4.04
N VAL A 147 -6.45 2.45 -3.24
CA VAL A 147 -6.08 2.20 -1.83
C VAL A 147 -7.28 2.24 -0.88
N SER A 148 -8.45 2.65 -1.38
CA SER A 148 -9.67 2.79 -0.59
C SER A 148 -10.46 1.49 -0.46
N VAL A 149 -10.09 0.46 -1.24
CA VAL A 149 -10.74 -0.85 -1.17
C VAL A 149 -10.51 -1.48 0.21
N PRO A 150 -11.58 -2.03 0.84
CA PRO A 150 -11.45 -2.68 2.14
C PRO A 150 -10.36 -3.75 2.11
N GLY A 151 -9.45 -3.68 3.07
CA GLY A 151 -8.38 -4.66 3.23
C GLY A 151 -7.09 -4.36 2.46
N PHE A 152 -7.01 -3.27 1.67
CA PHE A 152 -5.75 -2.86 1.04
C PHE A 152 -4.66 -2.65 2.09
N PHE A 153 -4.95 -1.83 3.11
CA PHE A 153 -3.97 -1.45 4.12
C PHE A 153 -3.70 -2.58 5.11
N ASP A 154 -4.73 -3.36 5.48
CA ASP A 154 -4.57 -4.57 6.29
C ASP A 154 -3.68 -5.60 5.58
N GLY A 155 -3.84 -5.79 4.27
CA GLY A 155 -2.99 -6.68 3.49
C GLY A 155 -1.55 -6.16 3.37
N LEU A 156 -1.36 -4.84 3.23
CA LEU A 156 -0.05 -4.20 3.19
C LEU A 156 0.70 -4.42 4.50
N THR A 157 0.05 -4.10 5.62
CA THR A 157 0.65 -4.22 6.96
C THR A 157 0.91 -5.67 7.34
N THR A 158 -0.02 -6.59 7.04
CA THR A 158 0.20 -8.03 7.22
C THR A 158 1.42 -8.51 6.44
N THR A 159 1.54 -8.11 5.17
CA THR A 159 2.69 -8.46 4.32
C THR A 159 4.01 -7.91 4.87
N ILE A 160 4.01 -6.66 5.36
CA ILE A 160 5.17 -6.04 6.02
C ILE A 160 5.59 -6.84 7.26
N LEU A 161 4.63 -7.20 8.12
CA LEU A 161 4.90 -7.90 9.38
C LEU A 161 5.44 -9.31 9.16
N GLU A 162 4.86 -10.06 8.22
CA GLU A 162 5.35 -11.40 7.88
C GLU A 162 6.74 -11.35 7.27
N ALA A 163 7.01 -10.40 6.37
CA ALA A 163 8.34 -10.21 5.79
C ALA A 163 9.37 -9.75 6.84
N TYR A 164 8.96 -8.89 7.78
CA TYR A 164 9.77 -8.50 8.94
C TYR A 164 10.16 -9.72 9.77
N HIS A 165 9.18 -10.53 10.21
CA HIS A 165 9.46 -11.73 10.99
C HIS A 165 10.33 -12.74 10.23
N PHE A 166 10.10 -12.91 8.93
CA PHE A 166 10.94 -13.75 8.09
C PHE A 166 12.41 -13.31 8.10
N LEU A 167 12.67 -12.00 7.98
CA LEU A 167 14.04 -11.46 7.95
C LEU A 167 14.71 -11.53 9.32
N GLU A 168 14.00 -11.17 10.39
CA GLU A 168 14.53 -11.15 11.76
C GLU A 168 14.82 -12.57 12.28
N ASN A 169 13.93 -13.54 12.03
CA ASN A 169 14.12 -14.93 12.48
C ASN A 169 15.34 -15.60 11.83
N ARG A 170 15.82 -15.11 10.68
CA ARG A 170 17.05 -15.59 10.05
C ARG A 170 18.33 -15.15 10.77
N GLN A 171 18.28 -14.11 11.60
CA GLN A 171 19.46 -13.72 12.39
C GLN A 171 19.69 -14.62 13.60
N VAL A 172 18.68 -15.40 14.00
CA VAL A 172 18.70 -16.28 15.19
C VAL A 172 19.07 -17.73 14.85
N SER A 173 19.39 -18.02 13.58
CA SER A 173 19.85 -19.35 13.10
C SER A 173 21.31 -19.31 12.67
#